data_AF-A0A846ZK92-F1
#
_entry.id   AF-A0A846ZK92-F1
#
_cell.length_a   1.000
_cell.length_b   1.000
_cell.length_c   1.000
_cell.angle_alpha   90.00
_cell.angle_beta   90.00
_cell.angle_gamma   90.00
#
_symmetry.space_group_name_H-M   'P 1'
#
loop_
_entity.id
_entity.type
_entity.pdbx_description
1 polymer ?
#
loop_
_entity_poly.entity_id
_entity_poly.type
_entity_poly.pdbx_seq_one_letter_code
_entity_poly.pdbx_strand_id
1 'polypeptide(L)'
;MRKAEGTSKRRMLRRIGATALALGTVAWIAGEVFTWSSLQRLGVLGLVLGGVWLLFSLYTRDEPLRAPQRRYMREFFPAIVAYVVILFSVWPLLQHVHANGLRVLIALLPVLPVAFVVRAMVRLVLASDELERRIQLEAISIASLSVGLVSLALGFMAAAGVVLLKNALVLVLPAMFAVYGVAVWWIRRRYDGGEP
;
A
#
# COMPACT_ATOMS: atom_id res chain seq x y z
N MET A 1 4.53 40.10 -3.82
CA MET A 1 3.82 38.89 -4.32
C MET A 1 4.42 37.66 -3.64
N ARG A 2 3.74 37.12 -2.62
CA ARG A 2 4.22 35.98 -1.82
C ARG A 2 3.91 34.70 -2.60
N LYS A 3 4.94 34.07 -3.19
CA LYS A 3 4.83 32.78 -3.87
C LYS A 3 4.27 31.80 -2.85
N ALA A 4 3.02 31.37 -3.00
CA ALA A 4 2.45 30.35 -2.13
C ALA A 4 3.30 29.10 -2.29
N GLU A 5 4.15 28.81 -1.31
CA GLU A 5 4.92 27.57 -1.22
C GLU A 5 3.96 26.41 -0.95
N GLY A 6 3.15 26.07 -1.94
CA GLY A 6 2.45 24.79 -1.96
C GLY A 6 3.52 23.70 -1.96
N THR A 7 3.52 22.84 -0.95
CA THR A 7 4.41 21.68 -0.88
C THR A 7 4.25 20.85 -2.16
N SER A 8 5.30 20.81 -3.00
CA SER A 8 5.29 20.02 -4.25
C SER A 8 5.03 18.54 -3.91
N LYS A 9 4.07 17.94 -4.62
CA LYS A 9 3.68 16.54 -4.45
C LYS A 9 4.87 15.60 -4.61
N ARG A 10 5.71 15.83 -5.63
CA ARG A 10 6.93 15.03 -5.86
C ARG A 10 7.93 15.15 -4.73
N ARG A 11 8.16 16.37 -4.20
CA ARG A 11 9.09 16.60 -3.09
C ARG A 11 8.61 15.91 -1.81
N MET A 12 7.30 15.96 -1.55
CA MET A 12 6.69 15.28 -0.41
C MET A 12 6.79 13.75 -0.55
N LEU A 13 6.42 13.19 -1.71
CA LEU A 13 6.50 11.74 -1.96
C LEU A 13 7.93 11.21 -1.90
N ARG A 14 8.92 11.95 -2.44
CA ARG A 14 10.35 11.60 -2.34
C ARG A 14 10.82 11.60 -0.89
N ARG A 15 10.44 12.60 -0.09
CA ARG A 15 10.79 12.63 1.34
C ARG A 15 10.23 11.43 2.08
N ILE A 16 8.96 11.11 1.84
CA ILE A 16 8.30 9.96 2.48
C ILE A 16 8.96 8.64 2.08
N GLY A 17 9.22 8.43 0.79
CA GLY A 17 9.91 7.23 0.33
C GLY A 17 11.33 7.12 0.86
N ALA A 18 12.07 8.23 0.92
CA ALA A 18 13.42 8.27 1.48
C ALA A 18 13.40 7.98 2.99
N THR A 19 12.44 8.53 3.74
CA THR A 19 12.28 8.22 5.18
C THR A 19 11.89 6.76 5.40
N ALA A 20 11.02 6.19 4.56
CA ALA A 20 10.64 4.78 4.64
C ALA A 20 11.84 3.85 4.36
N LEU A 21 12.66 4.17 3.35
CA LEU A 21 13.89 3.44 3.07
C LEU A 21 14.93 3.57 4.19
N ALA A 22 15.10 4.78 4.75
CA ALA A 22 16.01 4.99 5.87
C ALA A 22 15.58 4.21 7.12
N LEU A 23 14.28 4.19 7.43
CA LEU A 23 13.76 3.39 8.53
C LEU A 23 13.86 1.87 8.26
N GLY A 24 13.60 1.45 7.01
CA GLY A 24 13.75 0.04 6.59
C GLY A 24 15.19 -0.46 6.66
N THR A 25 16.16 0.34 6.22
CA THR A 25 17.60 0.02 6.32
C THR A 25 18.04 -0.09 7.79
N VAL A 26 17.64 0.86 8.64
CA VAL A 26 17.96 0.82 10.08
C VAL A 26 17.34 -0.41 10.75
N ALA A 27 16.09 -0.75 10.45
CA ALA A 27 15.44 -1.94 11.00
C ALA A 27 16.07 -3.25 10.51
N TRP A 28 16.54 -3.30 9.25
CA TRP A 28 17.25 -4.45 8.69
C TRP A 28 18.59 -4.67 9.41
N ILE A 29 19.40 -3.61 9.55
CA ILE A 29 20.71 -3.65 10.23
C ILE A 29 20.54 -4.03 11.71
N ALA A 30 19.59 -3.40 12.41
CA ALA A 30 19.30 -3.74 13.80
C ALA A 30 18.84 -5.20 13.95
N GLY A 31 18.15 -5.75 12.95
CA GLY A 31 17.70 -7.14 12.93
C GLY A 31 18.84 -8.14 12.73
N GLU A 32 19.84 -7.80 11.91
CA GLU A 32 21.09 -8.57 11.82
C GLU A 32 21.88 -8.53 13.13
N VAL A 33 22.04 -7.35 13.74
CA VAL A 33 22.83 -7.18 14.97
C VAL A 33 22.19 -7.90 16.16
N PHE A 34 20.86 -7.89 16.28
CA PHE A 34 20.15 -8.52 17.41
C PHE A 34 19.65 -9.95 17.11
N THR A 35 19.91 -10.53 15.93
CA THR A 35 19.41 -11.86 15.48
C THR A 35 17.88 -12.02 15.53
N TRP A 36 17.14 -10.92 15.49
CA TRP A 36 15.67 -10.92 15.53
C TRP A 36 15.11 -11.09 14.11
N SER A 37 14.73 -12.32 13.75
CA SER A 37 14.16 -12.65 12.43
C SER A 37 12.90 -11.86 12.05
N SER A 38 12.17 -11.33 13.04
CA SER A 38 11.01 -10.45 12.84
C SER A 38 11.43 -9.04 12.40
N LEU A 39 12.56 -8.54 12.92
CA LEU A 39 13.10 -7.21 12.60
C LEU A 39 13.76 -7.19 11.21
N GLN A 40 14.39 -8.30 10.80
CA GLN A 40 14.92 -8.47 9.44
C GLN A 40 13.80 -8.49 8.40
N ARG A 41 12.71 -9.21 8.66
CA ARG A 41 11.50 -9.22 7.80
C ARG A 41 10.87 -7.82 7.69
N LEU A 42 10.89 -7.06 8.78
CA LEU A 42 10.50 -5.64 8.81
C LEU A 42 11.37 -4.77 7.92
N GLY A 43 12.68 -4.94 8.02
CA GLY A 43 13.64 -4.20 7.22
C GLY A 43 13.46 -4.46 5.73
N VAL A 44 13.31 -5.72 5.34
CA VAL A 44 13.05 -6.11 3.93
C VAL A 44 11.71 -5.54 3.45
N LEU A 45 10.63 -5.61 4.24
CA LEU A 45 9.34 -5.01 3.88
C LEU A 45 9.43 -3.48 3.75
N GLY A 46 10.13 -2.81 4.66
CA GLY A 46 10.37 -1.36 4.59
C GLY A 46 11.21 -0.95 3.39
N LEU A 47 12.20 -1.76 3.03
CA LEU A 47 13.04 -1.58 1.84
C LEU A 47 12.24 -1.78 0.54
N VAL A 48 11.44 -2.85 0.45
CA VAL A 48 10.61 -3.13 -0.73
C VAL A 48 9.52 -2.08 -0.87
N LEU A 49 8.77 -1.77 0.19
CA LEU A 49 7.72 -0.76 0.15
C LEU A 49 8.29 0.65 -0.08
N GLY A 50 9.40 1.01 0.57
CA GLY A 50 10.09 2.28 0.36
C GLY A 50 10.69 2.41 -1.04
N GLY A 51 11.22 1.31 -1.58
CA GLY A 51 11.77 1.23 -2.93
C GLY A 51 10.69 1.34 -4.00
N VAL A 52 9.58 0.59 -3.85
CA VAL A 52 8.38 0.70 -4.69
C VAL A 52 7.80 2.10 -4.61
N TRP A 53 7.74 2.69 -3.41
CA TRP A 53 7.25 4.06 -3.22
C TRP A 53 8.17 5.10 -3.86
N LEU A 54 9.49 4.94 -3.78
CA LEU A 54 10.43 5.85 -4.46
C LEU A 54 10.36 5.71 -5.97
N LEU A 55 10.29 4.48 -6.49
CA LEU A 55 10.05 4.22 -7.92
C LEU A 55 8.76 4.91 -8.38
N PHE A 56 7.69 4.81 -7.60
CA PHE A 56 6.44 5.52 -7.88
C PHE A 56 6.59 7.05 -7.80
N SER A 57 7.38 7.56 -6.83
CA SER A 57 7.67 8.99 -6.67
C SER A 57 8.46 9.58 -7.84
N LEU A 58 9.28 8.78 -8.52
CA LEU A 58 10.05 9.20 -9.70
C LEU A 58 9.14 9.53 -10.88
N TYR A 59 7.98 8.88 -10.96
CA TYR A 59 6.99 9.09 -12.02
C TYR A 59 5.88 10.09 -11.65
N THR A 60 5.91 10.67 -10.45
CA THR A 60 4.89 11.64 -10.04
C THR A 60 5.25 13.03 -10.55
N ARG A 61 4.34 13.64 -11.34
CA ARG A 61 4.46 15.04 -11.79
C ARG A 61 4.53 16.01 -10.61
N ASP A 62 5.27 17.10 -10.81
CA ASP A 62 5.37 18.22 -9.87
C ASP A 62 4.09 19.07 -9.88
N GLU A 63 3.00 18.51 -9.37
CA GLU A 63 1.73 19.22 -9.19
C GLU A 63 1.55 19.67 -7.74
N PRO A 64 0.92 20.83 -7.48
CA PRO A 64 0.52 21.21 -6.14
C PRO A 64 -0.55 20.23 -5.62
N LEU A 65 -0.41 19.80 -4.35
CA LEU A 65 -1.38 18.92 -3.72
C LEU A 65 -2.75 19.60 -3.61
N ARG A 66 -3.74 19.08 -4.34
CA ARG A 66 -5.14 19.53 -4.21
C ARG A 66 -5.67 19.22 -2.80
N ALA A 67 -6.67 19.96 -2.34
CA ALA A 67 -7.23 19.76 -1.00
C ALA A 67 -7.70 18.32 -0.71
N PRO A 68 -8.37 17.60 -1.66
CA PRO A 68 -8.71 16.20 -1.46
C PRO A 68 -7.49 15.28 -1.32
N GLN A 69 -6.44 15.51 -2.10
CA GLN A 69 -5.19 14.73 -2.04
C GLN A 69 -4.47 14.93 -0.69
N ARG A 70 -4.45 16.15 -0.17
CA ARG A 70 -3.86 16.44 1.15
C ARG A 70 -4.63 15.76 2.27
N ARG A 71 -5.96 15.74 2.20
CA ARG A 71 -6.80 15.01 3.17
C ARG A 71 -6.54 13.51 3.10
N TYR A 72 -6.49 12.94 1.90
CA TYR A 72 -6.13 11.53 1.69
C TYR A 72 -4.78 11.21 2.34
N MET A 73 -3.73 12.00 2.10
CA MET A 73 -2.42 11.77 2.71
C MET A 73 -2.46 11.81 4.25
N ARG A 74 -3.21 12.76 4.83
CA ARG A 74 -3.37 12.89 6.29
C ARG A 74 -4.12 11.72 6.92
N GLU A 75 -4.98 11.04 6.16
CA GLU A 75 -5.72 9.85 6.63
C GLU A 75 -4.92 8.57 6.36
N PHE A 76 -4.20 8.51 5.24
CA PHE A 76 -3.41 7.36 4.81
C PHE A 76 -2.23 7.07 5.74
N PHE A 77 -1.39 8.07 6.03
CA PHE A 77 -0.17 7.83 6.82
C PHE A 77 -0.43 7.32 8.23
N PRO A 78 -1.33 7.94 9.03
CA PRO A 78 -1.64 7.42 10.36
C PRO A 78 -2.22 6.01 10.32
N ALA A 79 -3.04 5.69 9.31
CA ALA A 79 -3.61 4.37 9.15
C ALA A 79 -2.53 3.31 8.80
N ILE A 80 -1.60 3.62 7.91
CA ILE A 80 -0.48 2.71 7.60
C ILE A 80 0.45 2.53 8.80
N VAL A 81 0.76 3.60 9.53
CA VAL A 81 1.55 3.50 10.76
C VAL A 81 0.84 2.62 11.79
N ALA A 82 -0.46 2.84 12.00
CA ALA A 82 -1.27 2.01 12.89
C ALA A 82 -1.30 0.55 12.43
N TYR A 83 -1.45 0.28 11.12
CA TYR A 83 -1.39 -1.06 10.55
C TYR A 83 -0.08 -1.76 10.89
N VAL A 84 1.06 -1.10 10.64
CA VAL A 84 2.38 -1.64 10.94
C VAL A 84 2.52 -1.92 12.43
N VAL A 85 2.22 -0.95 13.29
CA VAL A 85 2.29 -1.11 14.76
C VAL A 85 1.43 -2.29 15.23
N ILE A 86 0.18 -2.37 14.75
CA ILE A 86 -0.72 -3.47 15.08
C ILE A 86 -0.12 -4.81 14.65
N LEU A 87 0.42 -4.92 13.43
CA LEU A 87 0.99 -6.16 12.93
C LEU A 87 2.13 -6.68 13.84
N PHE A 88 2.99 -5.78 14.32
CA PHE A 88 4.11 -6.15 15.20
C PHE A 88 3.70 -6.44 16.64
N SER A 89 2.66 -5.77 17.13
CA SER A 89 2.14 -6.02 18.48
C SER A 89 1.29 -7.28 18.55
N VAL A 90 0.49 -7.55 17.52
CA VAL A 90 -0.51 -8.64 17.50
C VAL A 90 0.14 -10.02 17.36
N TRP A 91 1.12 -10.17 16.46
CA TRP A 91 1.64 -11.50 16.14
C TRP A 91 2.32 -12.23 17.33
N PRO A 92 3.15 -11.57 18.16
CA PRO A 92 3.68 -12.18 19.38
C PRO A 92 2.59 -12.46 20.43
N LEU A 93 1.58 -11.57 20.53
CA LEU A 93 0.50 -11.70 21.50
C LEU A 93 -0.39 -12.91 21.21
N LEU A 94 -0.65 -13.20 19.92
CA LEU A 94 -1.45 -14.35 19.49
C LEU A 94 -0.85 -15.71 19.90
N GLN A 95 0.43 -15.79 20.25
CA GLN A 95 1.04 -17.02 20.77
C GLN A 95 0.62 -17.35 22.22
N HIS A 96 0.17 -16.34 22.96
CA HIS A 96 -0.18 -16.43 24.38
C HIS A 96 -1.70 -16.42 24.63
N VAL A 97 -2.51 -16.28 23.58
CA VAL A 97 -3.97 -16.22 23.67
C VAL A 97 -4.56 -17.58 23.32
N HIS A 98 -5.04 -18.30 24.34
CA HIS A 98 -5.65 -19.63 24.20
C HIS A 98 -7.16 -19.58 23.92
N ALA A 99 -7.83 -18.47 24.27
CA ALA A 99 -9.26 -18.31 24.03
C ALA A 99 -9.54 -18.02 22.54
N ASN A 100 -10.26 -18.93 21.87
CA ASN A 100 -10.51 -18.87 20.43
C ASN A 100 -11.20 -17.56 19.98
N GLY A 101 -12.20 -17.07 20.73
CA GLY A 101 -12.90 -15.83 20.38
C GLY A 101 -11.98 -14.59 20.42
N LEU A 102 -11.16 -14.48 21.46
CA LEU A 102 -10.21 -13.37 21.61
C LEU A 102 -9.13 -13.42 20.53
N ARG A 103 -8.69 -14.63 20.15
CA ARG A 103 -7.72 -14.84 19.09
C ARG A 103 -8.22 -14.34 17.74
N VAL A 104 -9.50 -14.54 17.41
CA VAL A 104 -10.13 -14.02 16.19
C VAL A 104 -10.16 -12.49 16.21
N LEU A 105 -10.62 -11.88 17.30
CA LEU A 105 -10.69 -10.42 17.43
C LEU A 105 -9.33 -9.76 17.24
N ILE A 106 -8.29 -10.31 17.87
CA ILE A 106 -6.92 -9.81 17.76
C ILE A 106 -6.39 -10.02 16.32
N ALA A 107 -6.67 -11.17 15.68
CA ALA A 107 -6.23 -11.43 14.31
C ALA A 107 -6.89 -10.50 13.26
N LEU A 108 -8.08 -9.98 13.54
CA LEU A 108 -8.79 -9.04 12.66
C LEU A 108 -8.43 -7.57 12.90
N LEU A 109 -7.71 -7.24 13.98
CA LEU A 109 -7.31 -5.87 14.32
C LEU A 109 -6.59 -5.12 13.16
N PRO A 110 -5.69 -5.75 12.37
CA PRO A 110 -5.03 -5.10 11.23
C PRO A 110 -6.00 -4.70 10.10
N VAL A 111 -7.23 -5.21 10.08
CA VAL A 111 -8.23 -4.87 9.06
C VAL A 111 -8.76 -3.44 9.28
N LEU A 112 -8.84 -2.97 10.53
CA LEU A 112 -9.40 -1.66 10.84
C LEU A 112 -8.61 -0.51 10.18
N PRO A 113 -7.28 -0.41 10.32
CA PRO A 113 -6.52 0.64 9.64
C PRO A 113 -6.61 0.54 8.11
N VAL A 114 -6.63 -0.68 7.56
CA VAL A 114 -6.78 -0.89 6.11
C VAL A 114 -8.14 -0.40 5.62
N ALA A 115 -9.22 -0.61 6.38
CA ALA A 115 -10.55 -0.09 6.06
C ALA A 115 -10.56 1.45 6.02
N PHE A 116 -9.82 2.12 6.91
CA PHE A 116 -9.65 3.58 6.85
C PHE A 116 -8.91 4.03 5.58
N VAL A 117 -7.88 3.30 5.14
CA VAL A 117 -7.18 3.57 3.87
C VAL A 117 -8.15 3.44 2.69
N VAL A 118 -8.93 2.36 2.63
CA VAL A 118 -9.92 2.14 1.56
C VAL A 118 -10.97 3.27 1.57
N ARG A 119 -11.49 3.64 2.74
CA ARG A 119 -12.44 4.77 2.88
C ARG A 119 -11.83 6.10 2.40
N ALA A 120 -10.57 6.37 2.73
CA ALA A 120 -9.88 7.57 2.26
C ALA A 120 -9.72 7.57 0.73
N MET A 121 -9.39 6.42 0.14
CA MET A 121 -9.24 6.24 -1.30
C MET A 121 -10.58 6.42 -2.04
N VAL A 122 -11.66 5.80 -1.57
CA VAL A 122 -13.01 5.99 -2.15
C VAL A 122 -13.41 7.47 -2.14
N ARG A 123 -13.19 8.17 -1.03
CA ARG A 123 -13.47 9.62 -0.95
C ARG A 123 -12.62 10.43 -1.92
N LEU A 124 -11.36 10.05 -2.13
CA LEU A 124 -10.49 10.72 -3.11
C LEU A 124 -11.03 10.54 -4.54
N VAL A 125 -11.41 9.31 -4.92
CA VAL A 125 -11.97 9.01 -6.25
C VAL A 125 -13.28 9.77 -6.49
N LEU A 126 -14.18 9.80 -5.50
CA LEU A 126 -15.45 10.52 -5.61
C LEU A 126 -15.29 12.05 -5.64
N ALA A 127 -14.21 12.58 -5.07
CA ALA A 127 -13.89 14.01 -5.10
C ALA A 127 -12.99 14.41 -6.28
N SER A 128 -12.68 13.46 -7.17
CA SER A 128 -11.86 13.70 -8.36
C SER A 128 -12.71 14.26 -9.51
N ASP A 129 -12.06 14.98 -10.43
CA ASP A 129 -12.69 15.38 -11.68
C ASP A 129 -12.99 14.17 -12.58
N GLU A 130 -13.75 14.38 -13.65
CA GLU A 130 -14.22 13.28 -14.50
C GLU A 130 -13.06 12.49 -15.12
N LEU A 131 -12.01 13.17 -15.60
CA LEU A 131 -10.85 12.51 -16.19
C LEU A 131 -10.11 11.65 -15.16
N GLU A 132 -9.79 12.21 -13.99
CA GLU A 132 -9.10 11.45 -12.95
C GLU A 132 -10.00 10.31 -12.43
N ARG A 133 -11.30 10.54 -12.24
CA ARG A 133 -12.23 9.47 -11.85
C ARG A 133 -12.27 8.34 -12.88
N ARG A 134 -12.24 8.66 -14.17
CA ARG A 134 -12.17 7.67 -15.26
C ARG A 134 -10.89 6.84 -15.19
N ILE A 135 -9.74 7.47 -15.04
CA ILE A 135 -8.44 6.81 -14.88
C ILE A 135 -8.45 5.87 -13.66
N GLN A 136 -9.00 6.35 -12.55
CA GLN A 136 -9.11 5.59 -11.30
C GLN A 136 -9.98 4.35 -11.47
N LEU A 137 -11.15 4.49 -12.09
CA LEU A 137 -12.08 3.38 -12.32
C LEU A 137 -11.50 2.35 -13.30
N GLU A 138 -10.84 2.80 -14.37
CA GLU A 138 -10.17 1.91 -15.32
C GLU A 138 -9.04 1.13 -14.64
N ALA A 139 -8.20 1.79 -13.84
CA ALA A 139 -7.14 1.15 -13.08
C ALA A 139 -7.66 0.15 -12.03
N ILE A 140 -8.74 0.49 -11.32
CA ILE A 140 -9.40 -0.40 -10.35
C ILE A 140 -9.93 -1.64 -11.07
N SER A 141 -10.51 -1.48 -12.26
CA SER A 141 -11.06 -2.59 -13.06
C SER A 141 -9.95 -3.52 -13.54
N ILE A 142 -8.83 -2.99 -14.04
CA ILE A 142 -7.66 -3.79 -14.42
C ILE A 142 -7.13 -4.55 -13.20
N ALA A 143 -6.96 -3.88 -12.07
CA ALA A 143 -6.43 -4.49 -10.86
C ALA A 143 -7.34 -5.60 -10.31
N SER A 144 -8.65 -5.36 -10.24
CA SER A 144 -9.61 -6.34 -9.70
C SER A 144 -9.73 -7.57 -10.59
N LEU A 145 -9.84 -7.39 -11.91
CA LEU A 145 -10.00 -8.50 -12.85
C LEU A 145 -8.72 -9.34 -12.95
N SER A 146 -7.56 -8.69 -13.08
CA SER A 146 -6.28 -9.42 -13.21
C SER A 146 -5.93 -10.18 -11.92
N VAL A 147 -5.98 -9.52 -10.77
CA VAL A 147 -5.67 -10.17 -9.48
C VAL A 147 -6.73 -11.20 -9.12
N GLY A 148 -8.00 -10.95 -9.43
CA GLY A 148 -9.08 -11.93 -9.26
C GLY A 148 -8.86 -13.19 -10.10
N LEU A 149 -8.51 -13.02 -11.38
CA LEU A 149 -8.22 -14.14 -12.29
C LEU A 149 -7.00 -14.95 -11.83
N VAL A 150 -5.90 -14.28 -11.45
CA VAL A 150 -4.71 -14.95 -10.90
C VAL A 150 -5.05 -15.67 -9.60
N SER A 151 -5.81 -15.06 -8.70
CA SER A 151 -6.23 -15.67 -7.43
C SER A 151 -7.11 -16.91 -7.67
N LEU A 152 -8.00 -16.85 -8.66
CA LEU A 152 -8.83 -17.99 -9.06
C LEU A 152 -7.98 -19.13 -9.61
N ALA A 153 -7.04 -18.84 -10.52
CA ALA A 153 -6.12 -19.84 -11.07
C ALA A 153 -5.26 -20.49 -9.97
N LEU A 154 -4.68 -19.66 -9.08
CA LEU A 154 -3.95 -20.13 -7.90
C LEU A 154 -4.84 -20.99 -6.99
N GLY A 155 -6.10 -20.60 -6.79
CA GLY A 155 -7.08 -21.37 -6.03
C GLY A 155 -7.35 -22.75 -6.62
N PHE A 156 -7.51 -22.85 -7.94
CA PHE A 156 -7.65 -24.15 -8.62
C PHE A 156 -6.40 -25.01 -8.51
N MET A 157 -5.21 -24.43 -8.68
CA MET A 157 -3.96 -25.18 -8.49
C MET A 157 -3.80 -25.69 -7.06
N ALA A 158 -4.23 -24.92 -6.06
CA ALA A 158 -4.22 -25.35 -4.66
C ALA A 158 -5.25 -26.46 -4.41
N ALA A 159 -6.45 -26.36 -4.99
CA ALA A 159 -7.48 -27.40 -4.91
C ALA A 159 -7.03 -28.71 -5.57
N ALA A 160 -6.24 -28.63 -6.64
CA ALA A 160 -5.63 -29.77 -7.32
C ALA A 160 -4.38 -30.32 -6.60
N GLY A 161 -3.94 -29.72 -5.49
CA GLY A 161 -2.76 -30.15 -4.75
C GLY A 161 -1.41 -29.79 -5.41
N VAL A 162 -1.42 -28.96 -6.47
CA VAL A 162 -0.21 -28.58 -7.23
C VAL A 162 0.62 -27.54 -6.48
N VAL A 163 -0.02 -26.63 -5.74
CA VAL A 163 0.65 -25.55 -4.99
C VAL A 163 0.16 -25.47 -3.55
N LEU A 164 1.08 -25.18 -2.62
CA LEU A 164 0.76 -24.99 -1.20
C LEU A 164 0.66 -23.50 -0.87
N LEU A 165 -0.56 -22.96 -0.83
CA LEU A 165 -0.81 -21.53 -0.60
C LEU A 165 -1.06 -21.20 0.88
N LYS A 166 -0.01 -21.27 1.71
CA LYS A 166 -0.11 -20.81 3.11
C LYS A 166 -0.20 -19.29 3.15
N ASN A 167 -1.25 -18.75 3.79
CA ASN A 167 -1.48 -17.32 4.02
C ASN A 167 -1.60 -16.44 2.75
N ALA A 168 -1.85 -17.04 1.57
CA ALA A 168 -1.88 -16.30 0.30
C ALA A 168 -2.98 -15.22 0.23
N LEU A 169 -4.10 -15.41 0.94
CA LEU A 169 -5.18 -14.42 0.99
C LEU A 169 -4.73 -13.05 1.52
N VAL A 170 -3.72 -13.02 2.39
CA VAL A 170 -3.14 -11.77 2.91
C VAL A 170 -2.43 -10.97 1.82
N LEU A 171 -1.98 -11.63 0.74
CA LEU A 171 -1.25 -11.02 -0.37
C LEU A 171 -2.17 -10.50 -1.49
N VAL A 172 -3.45 -10.90 -1.51
CA VAL A 172 -4.41 -10.48 -2.54
C VAL A 172 -4.56 -8.95 -2.56
N LEU A 173 -4.76 -8.34 -1.39
CA LEU A 173 -4.95 -6.90 -1.30
C LEU A 173 -3.67 -6.10 -1.64
N PRO A 174 -2.46 -6.45 -1.15
CA PRO A 174 -1.21 -5.89 -1.64
C PRO A 174 -1.01 -6.03 -3.15
N ALA A 175 -1.33 -7.19 -3.72
CA ALA A 175 -1.25 -7.40 -5.17
C ALA A 175 -2.22 -6.48 -5.93
N MET A 176 -3.45 -6.31 -5.44
CA MET A 176 -4.39 -5.35 -6.02
C MET A 176 -3.85 -3.92 -6.00
N PHE A 177 -3.29 -3.45 -4.88
CA PHE A 177 -2.70 -2.11 -4.82
C PHE A 177 -1.49 -1.95 -5.76
N ALA A 178 -0.66 -2.98 -5.90
CA ALA A 178 0.48 -2.97 -6.80
C ALA A 178 0.04 -2.86 -8.27
N VAL A 179 -0.87 -3.73 -8.71
CA VAL A 179 -1.39 -3.70 -10.08
C VAL A 179 -2.15 -2.40 -10.35
N TYR A 180 -2.96 -1.93 -9.39
CA TYR A 180 -3.64 -0.63 -9.49
C TYR A 180 -2.65 0.52 -9.70
N GLY A 181 -1.56 0.57 -8.93
CA GLY A 181 -0.52 1.60 -9.10
C GLY A 181 0.10 1.59 -10.49
N VAL A 182 0.46 0.40 -10.99
CA VAL A 182 1.00 0.21 -12.35
C VAL A 182 -0.02 0.62 -13.41
N ALA A 183 -1.29 0.23 -13.25
CA ALA A 183 -2.36 0.58 -14.17
C ALA A 183 -2.60 2.09 -14.24
N VAL A 184 -2.68 2.78 -13.09
CA VAL A 184 -2.79 4.25 -13.05
C VAL A 184 -1.64 4.91 -13.80
N TRP A 185 -0.41 4.45 -13.59
CA TRP A 185 0.76 4.97 -14.28
C TRP A 185 0.69 4.77 -15.80
N TRP A 186 0.30 3.57 -16.24
CA TRP A 186 0.20 3.22 -17.65
C TRP A 186 -0.89 4.03 -18.37
N ILE A 187 -2.07 4.11 -17.77
CA ILE A 187 -3.22 4.85 -18.30
C ILE A 187 -2.90 6.35 -18.39
N ARG A 188 -2.29 6.94 -17.37
CA ARG A 188 -1.90 8.36 -17.38
C ARG A 188 -0.95 8.70 -18.52
N ARG A 189 0.02 7.82 -18.83
CA ARG A 189 0.92 8.02 -19.98
C ARG A 189 0.18 8.07 -21.32
N ARG A 190 -0.92 7.33 -21.46
CA ARG A 190 -1.76 7.36 -22.66
C ARG A 190 -2.47 8.70 -22.82
N TYR A 191 -3.00 9.27 -21.73
CA TYR A 191 -3.64 10.59 -21.74
C TYR A 191 -2.64 11.76 -21.83
N ASP A 192 -1.40 11.55 -21.41
CA ASP A 192 -0.34 12.56 -21.49
C ASP A 192 0.40 12.56 -22.84
N GLY A 193 0.40 11.42 -23.55
CA GLY A 193 1.08 11.21 -24.82
C GLY A 193 0.19 11.28 -26.05
N GLY A 194 -1.13 11.41 -25.87
CA GLY A 194 -2.07 11.84 -26.90
C GLY A 194 -2.73 13.13 -26.42
N GLU A 195 -2.81 14.22 -27.18
CA GLU A 195 -2.94 14.31 -28.64
C GLU A 195 -2.36 15.68 -29.11
N PRO A 196 -2.42 16.02 -30.40
CA PRO A 196 -2.97 17.31 -30.77
C PRO A 196 -4.51 17.28 -30.72
#